data_AF-A0A3D1XYW8-F1
#
_entry.id   AF-A0A3D1XYW8-F1
#
_cell.length_a   1.000
_cell.length_b   1.000
_cell.length_c   1.000
_cell.angle_alpha   90.00
_cell.angle_beta   90.00
_cell.angle_gamma   90.00
#
_symmetry.space_group_name_H-M   'P 1'
#
loop_
_entity.id
_entity.type
_entity.pdbx_description
1 polymer ?
#
loop_
_entity_poly.entity_id
_entity_poly.type
_entity_poly.pdbx_seq_one_letter_code
_entity_poly.pdbx_strand_id
1 'polypeptide(L)'
;LKRMAISLPQIRPEVIGEKLARELEEYLRFRHLFRNIYGFGLRWERIATLAKALPKILKKFEAALQKFFQFLDKLSKNMPK
;
A
#
# COMPACT_ATOMS: atom_id res chain seq x y z
N LEU A 1 7.01 1.26 -3.69
CA LEU A 1 5.85 2.05 -3.23
C LEU A 1 6.05 3.56 -3.34
N LYS A 2 7.28 4.08 -3.26
CA LYS A 2 7.60 5.52 -3.35
C LYS A 2 6.86 6.31 -4.44
N ARG A 3 6.83 5.85 -5.69
CA ARG A 3 6.12 6.56 -6.78
C ARG A 3 4.61 6.66 -6.56
N MET A 4 4.00 5.64 -5.95
CA MET A 4 2.57 5.62 -5.66
C MET A 4 2.19 6.58 -4.54
N ALA A 5 3.14 6.89 -3.65
CA ALA A 5 2.97 7.78 -2.50
C ALA A 5 3.11 9.27 -2.82
N ILE A 6 3.48 9.60 -4.04
CA ILE A 6 3.69 10.98 -4.47
C ILE A 6 2.43 11.44 -5.19
N SER A 7 1.90 12.57 -4.73
CA SER A 7 0.94 13.38 -5.47
C SER A 7 1.69 14.21 -6.52
N LEU A 8 1.17 14.25 -7.74
CA LEU A 8 1.65 15.12 -8.81
C LEU A 8 0.56 16.15 -9.08
N PRO A 9 0.66 17.37 -8.51
CA PRO A 9 -0.34 18.41 -8.68
C PRO A 9 -0.70 18.59 -10.15
N GLN A 10 -1.99 18.76 -10.45
CA GLN A 10 -2.56 18.88 -11.80
C GLN A 10 -2.49 17.63 -12.70
N ILE A 11 -1.72 16.60 -12.32
CA ILE A 11 -1.59 15.37 -13.12
C ILE A 11 -2.35 14.22 -12.47
N ARG A 12 -2.04 13.90 -11.20
CA ARG A 12 -2.72 12.85 -10.43
C ARG A 12 -2.53 13.02 -8.92
N PRO A 13 -3.53 12.63 -8.12
CA PRO A 13 -3.32 12.44 -6.70
C PRO A 13 -2.39 11.24 -6.42
N GLU A 14 -1.95 11.13 -5.17
CA GLU A 14 -1.32 9.91 -4.67
C GLU A 14 -2.25 8.70 -4.81
N VAL A 15 -1.71 7.53 -5.10
CA VAL A 15 -2.49 6.28 -5.16
C VAL A 15 -2.69 5.73 -3.75
N ILE A 16 -1.65 5.82 -2.94
CA ILE A 16 -1.62 5.44 -1.54
C ILE A 16 -0.94 6.56 -0.78
N GLY A 17 -1.45 6.97 0.38
CA GLY A 17 -0.77 8.01 1.17
C GLY A 17 0.60 7.58 1.67
N GLU A 18 1.48 8.55 1.95
CA GLU A 18 2.84 8.28 2.44
C GLU A 18 2.86 7.37 3.69
N LYS A 19 1.95 7.61 4.63
CA LYS A 19 1.78 6.77 5.83
C LYS A 19 1.44 5.32 5.47
N LEU A 20 0.51 5.11 4.56
CA LEU A 20 0.11 3.78 4.12
C LEU A 20 1.24 3.09 3.33
N ALA A 21 2.02 3.84 2.55
CA ALA A 21 3.19 3.31 1.87
C ALA A 21 4.23 2.78 2.87
N ARG A 22 4.52 3.52 3.95
CA ARG A 22 5.42 3.06 5.03
C ARG A 22 4.88 1.80 5.73
N GLU A 23 3.58 1.76 6.01
CA GLU A 23 2.92 0.59 6.61
C GLU A 23 3.03 -0.65 5.69
N LEU A 24 2.80 -0.50 4.39
CA LEU A 24 2.91 -1.58 3.40
C LEU A 24 4.36 -2.03 3.15
N GLU A 25 5.34 -1.13 3.27
CA GLU A 25 6.76 -1.48 3.15
C GLU A 25 7.20 -2.49 4.21
N GLU A 26 6.63 -2.46 5.42
CA GLU A 26 6.92 -3.48 6.44
C GLU A 26 6.50 -4.88 6.01
N TYR A 27 5.37 -5.01 5.30
CA TYR A 27 4.93 -6.30 4.75
C TYR A 27 5.81 -6.75 3.57
N LEU A 28 6.27 -5.81 2.72
CA LEU A 28 7.22 -6.13 1.65
C LEU A 28 8.58 -6.58 2.22
N ARG A 29 9.07 -5.89 3.26
CA ARG A 29 10.26 -6.29 4.02
C ARG A 29 10.06 -7.66 4.64
N PHE A 30 8.92 -7.90 5.29
CA PHE A 30 8.58 -9.21 5.86
C PHE A 30 8.60 -10.32 4.81
N ARG A 31 7.98 -10.11 3.63
CA ARG A 31 8.02 -11.08 2.52
C ARG A 31 9.45 -11.40 2.09
N HIS A 32 10.30 -10.38 1.99
CA HIS A 32 11.69 -10.56 1.60
C HIS A 32 12.47 -11.37 2.63
N LEU A 33 12.27 -11.09 3.92
CA LEU A 33 12.86 -11.82 5.03
C LEU A 33 12.36 -13.26 5.11
N PHE A 34 11.06 -13.46 4.93
CA PHE A 34 10.43 -14.79 4.90
C PHE A 34 11.05 -15.69 3.83
N ARG A 35 11.31 -15.13 2.63
CA ARG A 35 11.88 -15.90 1.52
C ARG A 35 13.36 -16.24 1.68
N ASN A 36 14.12 -15.47 2.46
CA ASN A 36 15.59 -15.57 2.50
C ASN A 36 16.20 -15.99 3.83
N ILE A 37 15.53 -15.75 4.96
CA ILE A 37 16.13 -15.85 6.31
C ILE A 37 15.36 -16.83 7.22
N TYR A 38 14.15 -17.25 6.83
CA TYR A 38 13.37 -18.21 7.62
C TYR A 38 13.85 -19.65 7.42
N GLY A 39 15.11 -19.90 7.79
CA GLY A 39 15.69 -21.23 7.96
C GLY A 39 15.99 -21.59 9.42
N PHE A 40 16.24 -20.60 10.31
CA PHE A 40 16.74 -20.88 11.67
C PHE A 40 16.16 -20.02 12.82
N GLY A 41 15.22 -19.10 12.56
CA GLY A 41 14.70 -18.24 13.63
C GLY A 41 13.43 -17.50 13.24
N LEU A 42 12.30 -18.20 13.33
CA LEU A 42 10.99 -17.58 13.21
C LEU A 42 10.84 -16.49 14.30
N ARG A 43 10.85 -15.20 13.91
CA ARG A 43 10.54 -14.11 14.83
C ARG A 43 9.04 -13.98 15.00
N TRP A 44 8.47 -14.90 15.78
CA TRP A 44 7.02 -15.02 16.01
C TRP A 44 6.37 -13.67 16.38
N GLU A 45 6.98 -12.89 17.26
CA GLU A 45 6.48 -11.58 17.66
C GLU A 45 6.28 -10.62 16.47
N ARG A 46 7.20 -10.64 15.50
CA ARG A 46 7.10 -9.81 14.30
C ARG A 46 5.95 -10.28 13.40
N ILE A 47 5.77 -11.59 13.25
CA ILE A 47 4.66 -12.16 12.49
C ILE A 47 3.33 -11.82 13.15
N ALA A 48 3.21 -12.07 14.45
CA ALA A 48 2.00 -11.79 15.20
C ALA A 48 1.62 -10.30 15.13
N THR A 49 2.60 -9.40 15.19
CA THR A 49 2.37 -7.96 15.05
C THR A 49 1.83 -7.60 13.66
N LEU A 50 2.46 -8.11 12.59
CA LEU A 50 1.99 -7.88 11.21
C LEU A 50 0.62 -8.51 10.95
N ALA A 51 0.38 -9.73 11.43
CA ALA A 51 -0.89 -10.42 11.29
C ALA A 51 -2.03 -9.67 12.00
N LYS A 52 -1.81 -9.18 13.23
CA LYS A 52 -2.78 -8.36 13.96
C LYS A 52 -3.11 -7.04 13.25
N ALA A 53 -2.13 -6.42 12.60
CA ALA A 53 -2.32 -5.16 11.89
C ALA A 53 -2.93 -5.33 10.49
N LEU A 54 -2.81 -6.52 9.88
CA LEU A 54 -3.17 -6.77 8.48
C LEU A 54 -4.60 -6.36 8.11
N PRO A 55 -5.66 -6.72 8.87
CA PRO A 55 -7.03 -6.34 8.49
C PRO A 55 -7.23 -4.82 8.41
N LYS A 56 -6.58 -4.08 9.32
CA LYS A 56 -6.64 -2.61 9.33
C LYS A 56 -5.89 -2.01 8.14
N ILE A 57 -4.71 -2.53 7.82
CA ILE A 57 -3.91 -2.06 6.70
C ILE A 57 -4.59 -2.36 5.36
N LEU A 58 -5.19 -3.55 5.23
CA LEU A 58 -5.94 -3.92 4.04
C LEU A 58 -7.12 -2.98 3.80
N LYS A 59 -7.94 -2.69 4.82
CA LYS A 59 -9.04 -1.72 4.72
C LYS A 59 -8.57 -0.33 4.29
N LYS A 60 -7.43 0.15 4.82
CA LYS A 60 -6.84 1.43 4.40
C LYS A 60 -6.41 1.39 2.93
N PHE A 61 -5.84 0.27 2.49
CA PHE A 61 -5.38 0.09 1.12
C PHE A 61 -6.54 0.06 0.13
N GLU A 62 -7.60 -0.70 0.43
CA GLU A 62 -8.84 -0.71 -0.35
C GLU A 62 -9.44 0.69 -0.46
N ALA A 63 -9.55 1.41 0.65
CA ALA A 63 -10.06 2.78 0.65
C ALA A 63 -9.19 3.74 -0.19
N ALA A 64 -7.86 3.58 -0.17
CA ALA A 64 -6.96 4.38 -1.00
C ALA A 64 -7.15 4.08 -2.49
N LEU A 65 -7.25 2.79 -2.87
CA LEU A 65 -7.52 2.40 -4.25
C LEU A 65 -8.88 2.91 -4.74
N GLN A 66 -9.93 2.80 -3.93
CA GLN A 66 -11.26 3.32 -4.28
C GLN A 66 -11.23 4.82 -4.56
N LYS A 67 -10.53 5.61 -3.74
CA LYS A 67 -10.34 7.06 -3.98
C LYS A 67 -9.59 7.32 -5.29
N PHE A 68 -8.55 6.53 -5.58
CA PHE A 68 -7.79 6.69 -6.80
C PHE A 68 -8.60 6.30 -8.05
N PHE A 69 -9.40 5.24 -7.99
CA PHE A 69 -10.30 4.86 -9.08
C PHE A 69 -11.36 5.92 -9.34
N GLN A 70 -11.94 6.52 -8.30
CA GLN A 70 -12.85 7.66 -8.47
C GLN A 70 -12.20 8.84 -9.21
N PHE A 71 -10.90 9.07 -9.00
CA PHE A 71 -10.14 10.06 -9.78
C PHE A 71 -10.03 9.65 -11.25
N LEU A 72 -9.69 8.39 -11.55
CA LEU A 72 -9.59 7.88 -12.92
C LEU A 72 -10.93 7.92 -13.65
N ASP A 73 -12.02 7.56 -12.98
CA ASP A 73 -13.37 7.60 -13.55
C ASP A 73 -13.76 9.03 -13.95
N LYS A 74 -13.48 10.01 -13.08
CA LYS A 74 -13.69 11.44 -13.38
C LYS A 74 -12.85 11.91 -14.57
N LEU A 75 -11.59 11.47 -14.64
CA LEU A 75 -10.70 11.79 -15.74
C LEU A 75 -11.22 11.22 -17.07
N SER A 76 -11.70 9.97 -17.07
CA SER A 76 -12.25 9.32 -18.27
C SER A 76 -13.50 10.02 -18.80
N LYS A 77 -14.39 10.49 -17.91
CA LYS A 77 -15.64 11.17 -18.29
C LYS A 77 -15.41 12.57 -18.86
N ASN A 78 -14.30 13.20 -18.51
CA ASN A 78 -13.96 14.56 -18.95
C ASN A 78 -13.10 14.59 -20.23
N MET A 79 -12.79 13.43 -20.81
CA MET A 79 -12.01 13.35 -22.04
C MET A 79 -12.95 13.53 -23.25
N PRO A 80 -12.77 14.56 -24.10
CA PRO A 80 -13.52 14.64 -25.36
C PRO A 80 -13.17 13.41 -26.23
N LYS A 81 -14.20 12.81 -26.86
CA LYS A 81 -14.04 11.70 -27.80
C LYS A 81 -13.21 12.11 -29.01
#